data_AF-A0A2K4IBW0-F1
#
_entry.id   AF-A0A2K4IBW0-F1
#
_cell.length_a   1.000
_cell.length_b   1.000
_cell.length_c   1.000
_cell.angle_alpha   90.00
_cell.angle_beta   90.00
_cell.angle_gamma   90.00
#
_symmetry.space_group_name_H-M   'P 1'
#
loop_
_entity.id
_entity.type
_entity.pdbx_description
1 polymer ?
#
loop_
_entity_poly.entity_id
_entity_poly.type
_entity_poly.pdbx_seq_one_letter_code
_entity_poly.pdbx_strand_id
1 'polypeptide(L)'
;MQLDDATFQAHEGYMNHVLRCGSCYPPTNRYCSIGTGLHDQYTGQYLMSQDLYARRTYLARLESVNPARCEALKAVMLAIHERAQSLYSPENAA
;
A
#
# COMPACT_ATOMS: atom_id res chain seq x y z
N MET A 1 3.13 4.80 17.24
CA MET A 1 3.49 3.96 16.07
C MET A 1 4.28 4.86 15.15
N GLN A 2 5.58 4.63 15.01
CA GLN A 2 6.42 5.43 14.11
C GLN A 2 6.43 4.72 12.77
N LEU A 3 5.94 5.38 11.72
CA LEU A 3 5.98 4.86 10.36
C LEU A 3 7.40 5.05 9.82
N ASP A 4 7.88 4.12 9.00
CA ASP A 4 9.07 4.38 8.19
C ASP A 4 8.78 5.47 7.14
N ASP A 5 9.85 6.05 6.59
CA ASP A 5 9.74 7.19 5.67
C ASP A 5 8.90 6.85 4.43
N ALA A 6 9.03 5.63 3.88
CA ALA A 6 8.28 5.21 2.69
C ALA A 6 6.77 5.10 2.98
N THR A 7 6.42 4.53 4.14
CA THR A 7 5.05 4.41 4.61
C THR A 7 4.45 5.78 4.93
N PHE A 8 5.22 6.68 5.54
CA PHE A 8 4.80 8.05 5.81
C PHE A 8 4.52 8.83 4.52
N GLN A 9 5.41 8.76 3.52
CA GLN A 9 5.21 9.44 2.24
C GLN A 9 3.96 8.92 1.50
N ALA A 10 3.75 7.59 1.51
CA ALA A 10 2.55 7.00 0.91
C ALA A 10 1.27 7.41 1.66
N HIS A 11 1.31 7.45 2.99
CA HIS A 11 0.23 7.96 3.83
C HIS A 11 -0.12 9.42 3.50
N GLU A 12 0.87 10.30 3.44
CA GLU A 12 0.65 11.72 3.13
C GLU A 12 0.06 11.92 1.73
N GLY A 13 0.54 11.17 0.72
CA GLY A 13 -0.03 11.19 -0.62
C GLY A 13 -1.51 10.80 -0.63
N TYR A 14 -1.86 9.72 0.07
CA TYR A 14 -3.23 9.27 0.23
C TYR A 14 -4.10 10.30 0.97
N MET A 15 -3.65 10.81 2.11
CA MET A 15 -4.40 11.79 2.90
C MET A 15 -4.63 13.09 2.15
N ASN A 16 -3.60 13.62 1.48
CA ASN A 16 -3.72 14.83 0.68
C ASN A 16 -4.75 14.69 -0.45
N HIS A 17 -4.82 13.50 -1.08
CA HIS A 17 -5.83 13.23 -2.10
C HIS A 17 -7.23 13.16 -1.50
N VAL A 18 -7.42 12.36 -0.46
CA VAL A 18 -8.74 12.14 0.18
C VAL A 18 -9.33 13.42 0.74
N LEU A 19 -8.52 14.28 1.36
CA LEU A 19 -8.98 15.54 1.95
C LEU A 19 -9.42 16.56 0.89
N ARG A 20 -9.00 16.40 -0.37
CA ARG A 20 -9.33 17.31 -1.47
C ARG A 20 -10.33 16.73 -2.47
N CYS A 21 -10.44 15.41 -2.57
CA CYS A 21 -11.27 14.74 -3.56
C CYS A 21 -12.72 14.59 -3.08
N GLY A 22 -13.65 15.33 -3.69
CA GLY A 22 -15.09 15.23 -3.37
C GLY A 22 -15.76 13.89 -3.72
N SER A 23 -15.12 13.05 -4.54
CA SER A 23 -15.63 11.73 -4.89
C SER A 23 -15.24 10.65 -3.87
N CYS A 24 -14.16 10.88 -3.12
CA CYS A 24 -13.68 9.96 -2.09
C CYS A 24 -14.48 10.14 -0.79
N TYR A 25 -14.84 9.04 -0.16
CA TYR A 25 -15.47 8.98 1.16
C TYR A 25 -14.94 7.75 1.93
N PRO A 26 -13.80 7.91 2.65
CA PRO A 26 -13.15 6.83 3.38
C PRO A 26 -14.02 6.11 4.41
N PRO A 27 -14.93 6.78 5.15
CA PRO A 27 -15.76 6.09 6.16
C PRO A 27 -16.56 4.92 5.59
N THR A 28 -16.89 4.94 4.29
CA THR A 28 -17.61 3.85 3.62
C THR A 28 -16.75 3.11 2.60
N ASN A 29 -15.42 3.26 2.64
CA ASN A 29 -14.50 2.70 1.64
C ASN A 29 -14.83 3.06 0.19
N ARG A 30 -15.43 4.23 -0.05
CA ARG A 30 -15.71 4.71 -1.40
C ARG A 30 -14.53 5.56 -1.86
N TYR A 31 -13.83 5.14 -2.91
CA TYR A 31 -12.70 5.87 -3.46
C TYR A 31 -12.88 6.07 -4.97
N CYS A 32 -12.38 7.17 -5.50
CA CYS A 32 -12.16 7.27 -6.95
C CYS A 32 -10.97 6.37 -7.34
N SER A 33 -10.75 6.17 -8.65
CA SER A 33 -9.66 5.31 -9.14
C SER A 33 -8.28 5.71 -8.59
N ILE A 34 -8.00 7.01 -8.53
CA ILE A 34 -6.75 7.54 -7.97
C ILE A 34 -6.67 7.27 -6.47
N GLY A 35 -7.76 7.52 -5.74
CA GLY A 35 -7.84 7.27 -4.30
C GLY A 35 -7.62 5.81 -3.94
N THR A 36 -8.19 4.88 -4.72
CA THR A 36 -7.96 3.43 -4.56
C THR A 36 -6.48 3.10 -4.73
N GLY A 37 -5.84 3.60 -5.80
CA GLY A 37 -4.41 3.35 -6.04
C GLY A 37 -3.52 3.88 -4.91
N LEU A 38 -3.78 5.10 -4.44
CA LEU A 38 -3.03 5.69 -3.31
C LEU A 38 -3.26 4.94 -2.00
N HIS A 39 -4.50 4.53 -1.73
CA HIS A 39 -4.83 3.73 -0.56
C HIS A 39 -4.11 2.37 -0.59
N ASP A 40 -4.11 1.69 -1.73
CA ASP A 40 -3.46 0.38 -1.88
C ASP A 40 -1.93 0.51 -1.82
N GLN A 41 -1.35 1.61 -2.35
CA GLN A 41 0.07 1.93 -2.17
C GLN A 41 0.45 2.12 -0.70
N TYR A 42 -0.32 2.92 0.04
CA TYR A 42 -0.13 3.13 1.47
C TYR A 42 -0.27 1.81 2.24
N THR A 43 -1.34 1.05 1.97
CA THR A 43 -1.59 -0.24 2.62
C THR A 43 -0.45 -1.22 2.34
N GLY A 44 0.05 -1.26 1.10
CA GLY A 44 1.17 -2.10 0.71
C GLY A 44 2.44 -1.75 1.47
N GLN A 45 2.81 -0.47 1.55
CA GLN A 45 3.97 -0.01 2.33
C GLN A 45 3.84 -0.37 3.81
N TYR A 46 2.69 -0.05 4.40
CA TYR A 46 2.40 -0.37 5.80
C TYR A 46 2.51 -1.87 6.07
N LEU A 47 1.94 -2.71 5.21
CA LEU A 47 2.03 -4.17 5.34
C LEU A 47 3.47 -4.67 5.21
N MET A 48 4.26 -4.12 4.28
CA MET A 48 5.67 -4.48 4.12
C MET A 48 6.52 -4.14 5.35
N SER A 49 6.11 -3.15 6.15
CA SER A 49 6.74 -2.83 7.44
C SER A 49 6.33 -3.77 8.58
N GLN A 50 5.29 -4.61 8.40
CA GLN A 50 4.83 -5.56 9.41
C GLN A 50 5.51 -6.93 9.31
N ASP A 51 5.40 -7.70 10.37
CA ASP A 51 5.80 -9.10 10.37
C ASP A 51 4.97 -9.96 9.39
N LEU A 52 5.47 -11.16 9.12
CA LEU A 52 4.86 -12.07 8.15
C LEU A 52 3.45 -12.53 8.57
N TYR A 53 3.20 -12.70 9.87
CA TYR A 53 1.91 -13.15 10.39
C TYR A 53 0.84 -12.08 10.21
N ALA A 54 1.14 -10.83 10.56
CA ALA A 54 0.25 -9.69 10.37
C ALA A 54 -0.14 -9.52 8.89
N ARG A 55 0.85 -9.59 8.00
CA ARG A 55 0.64 -9.55 6.54
C ARG A 55 -0.29 -10.64 6.05
N ARG A 56 -0.01 -11.89 6.40
CA ARG A 56 -0.82 -13.06 5.99
C ARG A 56 -2.25 -12.97 6.50
N THR A 57 -2.41 -12.60 7.76
CA THR A 57 -3.73 -12.46 8.39
C THR A 57 -4.57 -11.40 7.70
N TYR A 58 -3.97 -10.25 7.38
CA TYR A 58 -4.65 -9.18 6.64
C TYR A 58 -5.08 -9.65 5.25
N LEU A 59 -4.16 -10.23 4.47
CA LEU A 59 -4.45 -10.70 3.11
C LEU A 59 -5.52 -11.80 3.10
N ALA A 60 -5.48 -12.75 4.04
CA ALA A 60 -6.49 -13.80 4.12
C ALA A 60 -7.89 -13.24 4.42
N ARG A 61 -7.99 -12.24 5.31
CA ARG A 61 -9.26 -11.54 5.57
C ARG A 61 -9.72 -10.74 4.36
N LEU A 62 -8.81 -10.08 3.65
CA LEU A 62 -9.17 -9.31 2.46
C LEU A 62 -9.63 -10.24 1.33
N GLU A 63 -8.96 -11.37 1.13
CA GLU A 63 -9.30 -12.36 0.12
C GLU A 63 -10.70 -12.93 0.30
N SER A 64 -11.14 -13.17 1.55
CA SER A 64 -12.49 -13.68 1.81
C SER A 64 -13.60 -12.68 1.53
N VAL A 65 -13.30 -11.38 1.54
CA VAL A 65 -14.28 -10.30 1.31
C VAL A 65 -14.22 -9.76 -0.12
N ASN A 66 -13.00 -9.61 -0.67
CA ASN A 66 -12.76 -9.04 -1.97
C ASN A 66 -11.45 -9.62 -2.59
N PRO A 67 -11.55 -10.77 -3.29
CA PRO A 67 -10.40 -11.42 -3.91
C PRO A 67 -9.65 -10.52 -4.91
N ALA A 68 -10.38 -9.77 -5.74
CA ALA A 68 -9.78 -8.92 -6.77
C ALA A 68 -8.90 -7.82 -6.15
N ARG A 69 -9.36 -7.22 -5.04
CA ARG A 69 -8.57 -6.24 -4.31
C ARG A 69 -7.38 -6.87 -3.60
N CYS A 70 -7.53 -8.10 -3.10
CA CYS A 70 -6.40 -8.84 -2.52
C CYS A 70 -5.29 -9.04 -3.55
N GLU A 71 -5.63 -9.47 -4.78
CA GLU A 71 -4.65 -9.64 -5.87
C GLU A 71 -3.99 -8.31 -6.26
N ALA A 72 -4.76 -7.22 -6.38
CA ALA A 72 -4.19 -5.89 -6.64
C ALA A 72 -3.18 -5.47 -5.55
N LEU A 73 -3.52 -5.70 -4.28
CA LEU A 73 -2.63 -5.37 -3.16
C LEU A 73 -1.37 -6.25 -3.14
N LYS A 74 -1.49 -7.55 -3.44
CA LYS A 74 -0.33 -8.45 -3.61
C LYS A 74 0.61 -7.93 -4.70
N ALA A 75 0.07 -7.48 -5.84
CA ALA A 75 0.87 -6.90 -6.93
C ALA A 75 1.63 -5.64 -6.50
N VAL A 76 0.99 -4.75 -5.73
CA VAL A 76 1.65 -3.57 -5.14
C VAL A 76 2.79 -3.98 -4.21
N MET A 77 2.57 -4.96 -3.34
CA MET A 77 3.60 -5.44 -2.41
C MET A 77 4.81 -6.05 -3.13
N LEU A 78 4.58 -6.77 -4.24
CA LEU A 78 5.65 -7.29 -5.10
C LEU A 78 6.47 -6.15 -5.72
N ALA A 79 5.81 -5.13 -6.28
CA ALA A 79 6.49 -3.97 -6.86
C ALA A 79 7.33 -3.20 -5.82
N ILE A 80 6.85 -3.09 -4.57
CA ILE A 80 7.62 -2.49 -3.45
C ILE A 80 8.87 -3.33 -3.16
N HIS A 81 8.73 -4.65 -3.11
CA HIS A 81 9.84 -5.57 -2.86
C HIS A 81 10.90 -5.50 -3.97
N GLU A 82 10.49 -5.53 -5.24
CA GLU A 82 11.38 -5.43 -6.40
C GLU A 82 12.15 -4.10 -6.41
N ARG A 83 11.46 -3.00 -6.10
CA ARG A 83 12.10 -1.68 -5.99
C ARG A 83 13.11 -1.63 -4.84
N ALA A 84 12.83 -2.28 -3.71
CA ALA A 84 13.80 -2.38 -2.63
C ALA A 84 15.03 -3.19 -3.09
N GLN A 85 14.84 -4.32 -3.78
CA GLN A 85 15.95 -5.14 -4.29
C GLN A 85 16.83 -4.41 -5.31
N SER A 86 16.24 -3.61 -6.21
CA SER A 86 17.03 -2.85 -7.19
C SER A 86 17.91 -1.77 -6.57
N LEU A 87 17.47 -1.16 -5.46
CA LEU A 87 18.26 -0.19 -4.69
C LEU A 87 19.48 -0.83 -3.99
N TYR A 88 19.45 -2.14 -3.74
CA TYR A 88 20.55 -2.88 -3.11
C TYR A 88 21.39 -3.70 -4.11
N SER A 89 21.16 -3.55 -5.42
CA SER A 89 21.99 -4.23 -6.43
C SER A 89 23.37 -3.57 -6.55
N PRO A 90 24.47 -4.36 -6.53
CA PRO A 90 25.84 -3.84 -6.54
C PRO A 90 26.21 -3.07 -7.82
N GLU A 91 25.39 -3.17 -8.86
CA GLU A 91 25.58 -2.52 -10.17
C GLU A 91 25.26 -1.00 -10.16
N ASN A 92 24.54 -0.52 -9.14
CA ASN A 92 24.16 0.90 -8.99
C ASN A 92 25.12 1.69 -8.07
N ALA A 93 26.22 1.08 -7.62
CA ALA A 93 27.21 1.69 -6.72
C ALA A 93 28.49 2.20 -7.43
N ALA A 94 28.47 2.29 -8.77
CA ALA A 94 29.60 2.71 -9.60
C ALA A 94 29.43 4.14 -10.14
#